data_AF-A0A9W7EVL0-F1
#
_entry.id   AF-A0A9W7EVL0-F1
#
_cell.length_a   1.000
_cell.length_b   1.000
_cell.length_c   1.000
_cell.angle_alpha   90.00
_cell.angle_beta   90.00
_cell.angle_gamma   90.00
#
_symmetry.space_group_name_H-M   'P 1'
#
loop_
_entity.id
_entity.type
_entity.pdbx_description
1 polymer ?
#
loop_
_entity_poly.entity_id
_entity_poly.type
_entity_poly.pdbx_seq_one_letter_code
_entity_poly.pdbx_strand_id
1 'polypeptide(L)'
;MISYDWGTSPKQRRKVPFQYGFIPDKASSRAICFLSMMSLSFAHVMLRTFSCALLAVTNKRWLLYYLAADMGLFFLYKIVRRDFFYYINLTGIARLVVAIIERFAVKFLADFNMLIHLRGPCEIGGFWFLQVKMLMGGEVEK
;
A
#
# COMPACT_ATOMS: atom_id res chain seq x y z
N MET A 1 3.94 6.97 10.61
CA MET A 1 4.24 8.41 10.87
C MET A 1 5.38 8.95 10.02
N ILE A 2 6.27 8.09 9.50
CA ILE A 2 7.34 8.46 8.54
C ILE A 2 6.85 9.30 7.33
N SER A 3 5.67 8.99 6.78
CA SER A 3 5.11 9.71 5.62
C SER A 3 4.75 11.16 5.94
N TYR A 4 4.29 11.43 7.17
CA TYR A 4 3.92 12.78 7.60
C TYR A 4 5.15 13.66 7.82
N ASP A 5 6.21 13.13 8.44
CA ASP A 5 7.47 13.85 8.61
C ASP A 5 8.09 14.20 7.25
N TRP A 6 8.05 13.25 6.32
CA TRP A 6 8.54 13.46 4.96
C TRP A 6 7.68 14.46 4.17
N GLY A 7 6.36 14.46 4.39
CA GLY A 7 5.42 15.43 3.82
C GLY A 7 5.57 16.85 4.36
N THR A 8 6.15 17.02 5.55
CA THR A 8 6.35 18.33 6.18
C THR A 8 7.76 18.88 5.96
N SER A 9 8.71 18.03 5.55
CA SER A 9 10.08 18.41 5.25
C SER A 9 10.21 19.24 3.94
N PRO A 10 10.75 20.47 3.98
CA PRO A 10 10.95 21.28 2.78
C PRO A 10 11.90 20.65 1.76
N LYS A 11 12.91 19.90 2.24
CA LYS A 11 13.89 19.22 1.37
C LYS A 11 13.19 18.18 0.49
N GLN A 12 12.26 17.45 1.06
CA GLN A 12 11.60 16.34 0.39
C GLN A 12 10.45 16.78 -0.51
N ARG A 13 9.72 17.83 -0.11
CA ARG A 13 8.72 18.50 -0.97
C ARG A 13 9.35 19.06 -2.24
N ARG A 14 10.60 19.52 -2.19
CA ARG A 14 11.35 19.97 -3.38
C ARG A 14 11.76 18.81 -4.29
N LYS A 15 12.16 17.66 -3.72
CA LYS A 15 12.60 16.50 -4.50
C LYS A 15 11.45 15.77 -5.19
N VAL A 16 10.32 15.60 -4.49
CA VAL A 16 9.17 14.80 -4.96
C VAL A 16 7.86 15.51 -4.57
N PRO A 17 7.55 16.66 -5.22
CA PRO A 17 6.40 17.48 -4.85
C PRO A 17 5.07 16.74 -5.00
N PHE A 18 4.93 15.90 -6.03
CA PHE A 18 3.73 15.09 -6.24
C PHE A 18 3.46 14.11 -5.09
N GLN A 19 4.51 13.55 -4.48
CA GLN A 19 4.36 12.54 -3.43
C GLN A 19 4.22 13.15 -2.04
N TYR A 20 4.87 14.28 -1.76
CA TYR A 20 4.95 14.86 -0.41
C TYR A 20 4.32 16.25 -0.27
N GLY A 21 3.79 16.83 -1.35
CA GLY A 21 3.20 18.17 -1.37
C GLY A 21 1.75 18.27 -0.91
N PHE A 22 1.14 17.19 -0.45
CA PHE A 22 -0.30 17.14 -0.10
C PHE A 22 -0.62 17.63 1.32
N ILE A 23 0.38 17.83 2.18
CA ILE A 23 0.17 18.33 3.54
C ILE A 23 0.15 19.87 3.50
N PRO A 24 -0.95 20.51 3.93
CA PRO A 24 -1.07 21.97 3.93
C PRO A 24 -0.19 22.62 5.01
N ASP A 25 0.25 23.85 4.77
CA ASP A 25 1.14 24.58 5.68
C ASP A 25 0.42 25.17 6.92
N LYS A 26 -0.91 25.33 6.85
CA LYS A 26 -1.73 25.84 7.96
C LYS A 26 -1.77 24.82 9.11
N ALA A 27 -1.57 25.28 10.35
CA ALA A 27 -1.51 24.42 11.54
C ALA A 27 -2.76 23.57 11.75
N SER A 28 -3.95 24.15 11.60
CA SER A 28 -5.23 23.43 11.75
C SER A 28 -5.43 22.36 10.67
N SER A 29 -5.18 22.70 9.41
CA SER A 29 -5.29 21.76 8.28
C SER A 29 -4.25 20.64 8.36
N ARG A 30 -3.06 20.93 8.89
CA ARG A 30 -1.99 19.95 9.14
C ARG A 30 -2.39 18.95 10.23
N ALA A 31 -3.00 19.42 11.33
CA ALA A 31 -3.51 18.55 12.38
C ALA A 31 -4.64 17.62 11.88
N ILE A 32 -5.54 18.14 11.03
CA ILE A 32 -6.60 17.32 10.41
C ILE A 32 -5.99 16.24 9.51
N CYS A 33 -4.98 16.58 8.70
CA CYS A 33 -4.28 15.61 7.85
C CYS A 33 -3.58 14.54 8.69
N PHE A 34 -2.93 14.92 9.78
CA PHE A 34 -2.29 13.99 10.70
C PHE A 34 -3.30 13.01 11.32
N LEU A 35 -4.41 13.55 11.82
CA LEU A 35 -5.46 12.76 12.44
C LEU A 35 -6.12 11.81 11.43
N SER A 36 -6.36 12.27 10.20
CA SER A 36 -6.94 11.43 9.15
C SER A 36 -5.99 10.32 8.69
N MET A 37 -4.68 10.59 8.59
CA MET A 37 -3.69 9.56 8.30
C MET A 37 -3.64 8.51 9.43
N MET A 38 -3.68 8.95 10.69
CA MET A 38 -3.65 8.04 11.84
C MET A 38 -4.92 7.20 11.94
N SER A 39 -6.10 7.80 11.79
CA SER A 39 -7.37 7.08 11.86
C SER A 39 -7.52 6.09 10.72
N LEU A 40 -7.09 6.45 9.50
CA LEU A 40 -7.10 5.55 8.35
C LEU A 40 -6.19 4.34 8.58
N SER A 41 -4.96 4.56 9.06
CA SER A 41 -4.05 3.44 9.38
C SER A 41 -4.66 2.54 10.45
N PHE A 42 -5.18 3.11 11.54
CA PHE A 42 -5.82 2.34 12.59
C PHE A 42 -7.00 1.50 12.08
N ALA A 43 -7.93 2.13 11.34
CA ALA A 43 -9.09 1.46 10.77
C ALA A 43 -8.68 0.34 9.80
N HIS A 44 -7.65 0.55 8.99
CA HIS A 44 -7.16 -0.47 8.06
C HIS A 44 -6.60 -1.70 8.78
N VAL A 45 -5.78 -1.48 9.81
CA VAL A 45 -5.23 -2.57 10.62
C VAL A 45 -6.34 -3.32 11.35
N MET A 46 -7.32 -2.62 11.92
CA MET A 46 -8.49 -3.25 12.53
C MET A 46 -9.28 -4.08 11.53
N LEU A 47 -9.56 -3.54 10.34
CA LEU A 47 -10.31 -4.26 9.31
C LEU A 47 -9.57 -5.53 8.86
N ARG A 48 -8.27 -5.43 8.57
CA ARG A 48 -7.47 -6.59 8.13
C ARG A 48 -7.38 -7.66 9.22
N THR A 49 -7.09 -7.27 10.46
CA THR A 49 -7.00 -8.22 11.58
C THR A 49 -8.35 -8.86 11.88
N PHE A 50 -9.44 -8.10 11.85
CA PHE A 50 -10.80 -8.63 12.04
C PHE A 50 -11.19 -9.62 10.92
N SER A 51 -10.94 -9.28 9.65
CA SER A 51 -11.17 -10.20 8.53
C SER A 51 -10.36 -11.49 8.67
N CYS A 52 -9.08 -11.39 9.05
CA CYS A 52 -8.24 -12.57 9.27
C CYS A 52 -8.73 -13.41 10.45
N ALA A 53 -9.14 -12.78 11.55
CA ALA A 53 -9.67 -13.47 12.73
C ALA A 53 -10.97 -14.22 12.40
N LEU A 54 -11.90 -13.57 11.67
CA LEU A 54 -13.16 -14.18 11.26
C LEU A 54 -12.92 -15.39 10.35
N LEU A 55 -12.02 -15.28 9.37
CA LEU A 55 -11.65 -16.40 8.51
C LEU A 55 -10.93 -17.52 9.26
N ALA A 56 -10.09 -17.18 10.24
CA ALA A 56 -9.38 -18.15 11.06
C ALA A 56 -10.34 -19.00 11.91
N VAL A 57 -11.41 -18.39 12.45
CA VAL A 57 -12.45 -19.07 13.23
C VAL A 57 -13.30 -19.97 12.34
N THR A 58 -13.69 -19.51 11.14
CA THR A 58 -14.49 -20.32 10.22
C THR A 58 -13.70 -21.53 9.73
N ASN A 59 -12.54 -21.32 9.10
CA ASN A 59 -11.69 -22.39 8.62
C ASN A 59 -10.31 -21.85 8.19
N LYS A 60 -9.27 -22.37 8.83
CA LYS A 60 -7.86 -21.99 8.59
C LYS A 60 -7.41 -22.12 7.12
N ARG A 61 -7.98 -23.06 6.35
CA ARG A 61 -7.64 -23.22 4.92
C ARG A 61 -8.14 -22.05 4.07
N TRP A 62 -9.31 -21.50 4.40
CA TRP A 62 -9.86 -20.33 3.71
C TRP A 62 -9.04 -19.07 3.98
N LEU A 63 -8.49 -18.92 5.18
CA LEU A 63 -7.52 -17.87 5.48
C LEU A 63 -6.28 -17.94 4.58
N LEU A 64 -5.72 -19.16 4.41
CA LEU A 64 -4.59 -19.40 3.51
C LEU A 64 -4.93 -19.04 2.07
N TYR A 65 -6.08 -19.46 1.56
CA TYR A 65 -6.51 -19.10 0.20
C TYR A 65 -6.73 -17.61 0.03
N TYR A 66 -7.32 -16.92 1.02
CA TYR A 66 -7.52 -15.48 0.98
C TYR A 66 -6.18 -14.73 0.89
N LEU A 67 -5.21 -15.06 1.74
CA LEU A 67 -3.88 -14.44 1.74
C LEU A 67 -3.10 -14.76 0.47
N ALA A 68 -3.16 -16.01 0.01
CA ALA A 68 -2.49 -16.43 -1.23
C ALA A 68 -3.10 -15.78 -2.48
N ALA A 69 -4.43 -15.61 -2.51
CA ALA A 69 -5.12 -14.95 -3.62
C ALA A 69 -4.81 -13.45 -3.66
N ASP A 70 -4.84 -12.75 -2.51
CA ASP A 70 -4.49 -11.32 -2.41
C ASP A 70 -3.05 -11.08 -2.89
N MET A 71 -2.09 -11.88 -2.41
CA MET A 71 -0.69 -11.79 -2.81
C MET A 71 -0.46 -12.19 -4.28
N GLY A 72 -1.11 -13.27 -4.73
CA GLY A 72 -1.02 -13.76 -6.10
C GLY A 72 -1.54 -12.74 -7.11
N LEU A 73 -2.66 -12.09 -6.81
CA LEU A 73 -3.24 -11.05 -7.66
C LEU A 73 -2.34 -9.81 -7.73
N PHE A 74 -1.70 -9.43 -6.62
CA PHE A 74 -0.70 -8.35 -6.61
C PHE A 74 0.51 -8.67 -7.50
N PHE A 75 1.05 -9.89 -7.40
CA PHE A 75 2.15 -10.31 -8.28
C PHE A 75 1.74 -10.32 -9.74
N LEU A 76 0.55 -10.86 -10.06
CA LEU A 76 0.02 -10.87 -11.43
C LEU A 76 -0.08 -9.45 -11.99
N TYR A 77 -0.61 -8.51 -11.20
CA TYR A 77 -0.68 -7.10 -11.59
C TYR A 77 0.71 -6.52 -11.93
N LYS A 78 1.73 -6.79 -11.09
CA LYS A 78 3.10 -6.29 -11.32
C LYS A 78 3.74 -6.93 -12.55
N ILE A 79 3.45 -8.20 -12.83
CA ILE A 79 3.90 -8.91 -14.04
C ILE A 79 3.28 -8.28 -15.29
N VAL A 80 1.95 -8.05 -15.29
CA VAL A 80 1.24 -7.42 -16.43
C VAL A 80 1.76 -6.01 -16.69
N ARG A 81 2.08 -5.25 -15.63
CA ARG A 81 2.70 -3.92 -15.73
C ARG A 81 4.17 -3.94 -16.13
N ARG A 82 4.80 -5.12 -16.23
CA ARG A 82 6.23 -5.31 -16.50
C ARG A 82 7.15 -4.59 -15.49
N ASP A 83 6.65 -4.34 -14.28
CA ASP A 83 7.33 -3.59 -13.20
C ASP A 83 7.70 -4.53 -12.02
N PHE A 84 8.00 -5.78 -12.36
CA PHE A 84 8.29 -6.80 -11.36
C PHE A 84 9.71 -6.67 -10.79
N PHE A 85 10.68 -6.30 -11.63
CA PHE A 85 12.08 -6.27 -11.25
C PHE A 85 12.47 -4.93 -10.62
N TYR A 86 13.07 -5.00 -9.43
CA TYR A 86 13.62 -3.84 -8.75
C TYR A 86 14.85 -3.26 -9.49
N TYR A 87 15.21 -2.02 -9.18
CA TYR A 87 16.27 -1.24 -9.85
C TYR A 87 17.69 -1.81 -9.71
N ILE A 88 17.88 -2.88 -8.94
CA ILE A 88 19.19 -3.49 -8.72
C ILE A 88 19.55 -4.40 -9.91
N ASN A 89 20.69 -4.11 -10.53
CA ASN A 89 21.24 -4.88 -11.65
C ASN A 89 21.81 -6.22 -11.19
N LEU A 90 20.93 -7.16 -10.84
CA LEU A 90 21.28 -8.56 -10.62
C LEU A 90 21.08 -9.37 -11.90
N THR A 91 22.03 -10.25 -12.22
CA THR A 91 21.96 -11.16 -13.36
C THR A 91 21.43 -12.54 -12.94
N GLY A 92 20.59 -13.16 -13.78
CA GLY A 92 20.11 -14.54 -13.60
C GLY A 92 18.97 -14.70 -12.58
N ILE A 93 18.85 -15.92 -12.03
CA ILE A 93 17.75 -16.35 -11.13
C ILE A 93 17.71 -15.52 -9.84
N ALA A 94 18.87 -15.04 -9.36
CA ALA A 94 18.97 -14.20 -8.18
C ALA A 94 18.12 -12.92 -8.30
N ARG A 95 18.01 -12.34 -9.50
CA ARG A 95 17.16 -11.16 -9.76
C ARG A 95 15.69 -11.44 -9.47
N LEU A 96 15.20 -12.62 -9.83
CA LEU A 96 13.81 -13.01 -9.62
C LEU A 96 13.52 -13.25 -8.14
N VAL A 97 14.41 -13.97 -7.44
CA VAL A 97 14.25 -14.27 -6.02
C VAL A 97 14.24 -12.99 -5.18
N VAL A 98 15.19 -12.09 -5.43
CA VAL A 98 15.27 -10.80 -4.72
C VAL A 98 14.02 -9.95 -4.98
N ALA A 99 13.54 -9.90 -6.23
CA ALA A 99 12.32 -9.18 -6.56
C ALA A 99 11.08 -9.77 -5.86
N ILE A 100 10.92 -11.09 -5.81
CA ILE A 100 9.79 -11.73 -5.12
C ILE A 100 9.80 -11.38 -3.63
N ILE A 101 10.97 -11.51 -2.97
CA ILE A 101 11.10 -11.25 -1.53
C ILE A 101 10.82 -9.78 -1.22
N GLU A 102 11.38 -8.85 -1.99
CA GLU A 102 11.17 -7.41 -1.80
C GLU A 102 9.69 -7.04 -2.00
N ARG A 103 9.08 -7.48 -3.11
CA ARG A 103 7.68 -7.20 -3.41
C ARG A 103 6.74 -7.82 -2.39
N PHE A 104 7.05 -9.02 -1.90
CA PHE A 104 6.32 -9.66 -0.81
C PHE A 104 6.41 -8.84 0.46
N ALA A 105 7.62 -8.43 0.88
CA ALA A 105 7.84 -7.65 2.09
C ALA A 105 7.13 -6.29 2.02
N VAL A 106 7.25 -5.57 0.90
CA VAL A 106 6.59 -4.28 0.69
C VAL A 106 5.07 -4.41 0.73
N LYS A 107 4.50 -5.42 0.04
CA LYS A 107 3.06 -5.67 0.04
C LYS A 107 2.57 -6.07 1.43
N PHE A 108 3.26 -6.99 2.09
CA PHE A 108 2.93 -7.44 3.44
C PHE A 108 2.94 -6.29 4.45
N LEU A 109 4.00 -5.46 4.44
CA LEU A 109 4.09 -4.30 5.32
C LEU A 109 2.96 -3.29 5.05
N ALA A 110 2.62 -3.08 3.78
CA ALA A 110 1.55 -2.16 3.42
C ALA A 110 0.16 -2.66 3.84
N ASP A 111 -0.13 -3.95 3.69
CA ASP A 111 -1.40 -4.54 4.15
C ASP A 111 -1.57 -4.47 5.66
N PHE A 112 -0.50 -4.70 6.43
CA PHE A 112 -0.60 -4.77 7.89
C PHE A 112 -0.40 -3.44 8.61
N ASN A 113 0.18 -2.43 7.97
CA ASN A 113 0.48 -1.16 8.62
C ASN A 113 -0.04 0.08 7.86
N MET A 114 -0.63 -0.11 6.67
CA MET A 114 -1.12 0.99 5.82
C MET A 114 -0.07 2.11 5.68
N LEU A 115 1.13 1.75 5.22
CA LEU A 115 2.20 2.74 4.99
C LEU A 115 1.84 3.61 3.77
N ILE A 116 1.26 4.78 4.04
CA ILE A 116 0.93 5.79 3.01
C ILE A 116 2.14 6.17 2.15
N HIS A 117 3.35 6.02 2.68
CA HIS A 117 4.59 6.26 1.95
C HIS A 117 4.74 5.37 0.70
N LEU A 118 4.27 4.12 0.76
CA LEU A 118 4.42 3.13 -0.31
C LEU A 118 3.40 3.29 -1.45
N ARG A 119 2.58 4.37 -1.42
CA ARG A 119 1.62 4.69 -2.48
C ARG A 119 2.25 5.08 -3.82
N GLY A 120 3.57 5.28 -3.85
CA GLY A 120 4.30 5.64 -5.04
C GLY A 120 4.12 4.61 -6.17
N PRO A 121 4.15 5.04 -7.44
CA PRO A 121 3.95 4.15 -8.60
C PRO A 121 4.97 3.01 -8.66
N CYS A 122 6.22 3.26 -8.25
CA CYS A 122 7.31 2.28 -8.28
C CYS A 122 7.25 1.22 -7.16
N GLU A 123 6.53 1.52 -6.08
CA GLU A 123 6.38 0.63 -4.93
C GLU A 123 5.13 -0.25 -5.13
N ILE A 124 3.96 0.22 -4.68
CA ILE A 124 2.70 -0.53 -4.75
C ILE A 124 1.79 -0.01 -5.87
N GLY A 125 1.88 1.29 -6.17
CA GLY A 125 1.00 1.98 -7.10
C GLY A 125 -0.35 2.39 -6.48
N GLY A 126 -0.89 3.50 -6.98
CA GLY A 126 -2.11 4.11 -6.42
C GLY A 126 -3.36 3.25 -6.51
N PHE A 127 -3.46 2.36 -7.52
CA PHE A 127 -4.62 1.48 -7.69
C PHE A 127 -4.76 0.47 -6.54
N TRP A 128 -3.66 -0.14 -6.11
CA TRP A 128 -3.65 -1.10 -5.01
C TRP A 128 -3.67 -0.45 -3.63
N PHE A 129 -3.12 0.75 -3.52
CA PHE A 129 -3.13 1.52 -2.28
C PHE A 129 -4.56 1.98 -1.87
N LEU A 130 -5.44 2.16 -2.85
CA LEU A 130 -6.79 2.71 -2.69
C LEU A 130 -7.85 1.66 -3.06
N GLN A 131 -7.75 0.44 -2.50
CA GLN A 131 -8.76 -0.65 -2.59
C GLN A 131 -10.15 -0.28 -2.00
N VAL A 132 -10.57 0.98 -2.13
CA VAL A 132 -11.92 1.53 -2.04
C VAL A 132 -12.60 1.55 -3.42
N LYS A 133 -11.87 1.46 -4.54
CA LYS A 133 -12.49 1.64 -5.88
C LYS A 133 -13.21 0.42 -6.47
N MET A 134 -13.10 -0.78 -5.89
CA MET A 134 -13.88 -1.95 -6.35
C MET A 134 -15.17 -2.21 -5.55
N LEU A 135 -15.39 -1.54 -4.41
CA LEU A 135 -16.66 -1.62 -3.67
C LEU A 135 -17.65 -0.49 -4.00
N MET A 136 -17.24 0.51 -4.79
CA MET A 136 -18.12 1.54 -5.35
C MET A 136 -18.29 1.39 -6.87
N GLY A 137 -18.42 0.15 -7.33
CA GLY A 137 -18.95 -0.18 -8.66
C GLY A 137 -20.48 -0.17 -8.65
N GLY A 138 -21.08 0.88 -8.10
CA GLY A 138 -22.50 1.17 -8.14
C GLY A 138 -22.68 2.57 -8.72
N GLU A 139 -23.12 2.59 -9.97
CA GLU A 139 -23.82 3.68 -10.66
C GLU A 139 -23.21 5.09 -10.58
N VAL A 140 -22.50 5.46 -11.65
CA VAL A 140 -22.64 6.81 -12.19
C VAL A 140 -23.26 6.65 -13.56
N GLU A 141 -24.59 6.58 -13.55
CA GLU A 141 -25.45 6.83 -14.69
C GLU A 141 -25.16 8.24 -15.22
N LYS A 142 -25.02 8.34 -16.55
CA LYS A 142 -25.15 9.59 -17.30
C LYS A 142 -26.33 9.43 -18.23
#